data_AF-A0AAD6TYQ5-F1
#
_entry.id   AF-A0AAD6TYQ5-F1
#
_cell.length_a   1.000
_cell.length_b   1.000
_cell.length_c   1.000
_cell.angle_alpha   90.00
_cell.angle_beta   90.00
_cell.angle_gamma   90.00
#
_symmetry.space_group_name_H-M   'P 1'
#
loop_
_entity.id
_entity.type
_entity.pdbx_description
1 polymer ?
#
loop_
_entity_poly.entity_id
_entity_poly.type
_entity_poly.pdbx_seq_one_letter_code
_entity_poly.pdbx_strand_id
1 'polypeptide(L)'
;FIFVKHHPHSQKPNEIIPLDAPADNSSSQAPSATTEPAKTPINRPWAPFRTYADFKFTSRRIKRRTPNSEIDEDLSDLRDGTLATDSNVTFRTHRDMEKVLAAARFGNVPFEGTFLGGTYHVDVEYRDPWSIMTQWVCDSTLAPVSTWFSQERYLC
;
A
#
# COMPACT_ATOMS: atom_id res chain seq x y z
N PHE A 1 -2.38 -15.05 -13.78
CA PHE A 1 -2.96 -16.41 -13.71
C PHE A 1 -1.99 -17.30 -12.94
N ILE A 2 -2.49 -18.31 -12.23
CA ILE A 2 -1.69 -19.36 -11.59
C ILE A 2 -1.81 -20.61 -12.47
N PHE A 3 -0.68 -21.19 -12.87
CA PHE A 3 -0.66 -22.44 -13.65
C PHE A 3 -0.36 -23.61 -12.71
N VAL A 4 -1.30 -24.53 -12.57
CA VAL A 4 -1.19 -25.71 -11.71
C VAL A 4 -0.97 -26.94 -12.61
N LYS A 5 0.22 -27.53 -12.51
CA LYS A 5 0.56 -28.79 -13.15
C LYS A 5 0.42 -29.92 -12.13
N HIS A 6 -0.50 -30.85 -12.38
CA HIS A 6 -0.71 -31.99 -11.50
C HIS A 6 0.31 -33.10 -11.75
N HIS A 7 0.58 -33.92 -10.73
CA HIS A 7 1.49 -35.05 -10.85
C HIS A 7 0.99 -36.03 -11.93
N PRO A 8 1.85 -36.68 -12.73
CA PRO A 8 1.42 -37.65 -13.75
C PRO A 8 0.52 -38.78 -13.22
N HIS A 9 0.72 -39.19 -11.97
CA HIS A 9 -0.14 -40.18 -11.29
C HIS A 9 -1.55 -39.67 -10.94
N SER A 10 -1.77 -38.35 -10.88
CA SER A 10 -3.07 -37.78 -10.52
C SER A 10 -4.10 -37.93 -11.65
N GLN A 11 -3.65 -38.14 -12.90
CA GLN A 11 -4.46 -38.17 -14.13
C GLN A 11 -5.36 -36.94 -14.34
N LYS A 12 -5.17 -35.88 -13.55
CA LYS A 12 -5.90 -34.62 -13.68
C LYS A 12 -5.24 -33.73 -14.74
N PRO A 13 -6.03 -33.02 -15.57
CA PRO A 13 -5.51 -32.07 -16.54
C PRO A 13 -4.91 -30.84 -15.83
N ASN A 14 -4.00 -30.14 -16.51
CA ASN A 14 -3.43 -28.90 -15.98
C ASN A 14 -4.51 -27.81 -15.86
N GLU A 15 -4.46 -27.04 -14.77
CA GLU A 15 -5.44 -26.00 -14.47
C GLU A 15 -4.80 -24.61 -14.57
N ILE A 16 -5.54 -23.66 -15.15
CA ILE A 16 -5.17 -22.24 -15.19
C ILE A 16 -6.18 -21.49 -14.35
N ILE A 17 -5.76 -20.98 -13.21
CA ILE A 17 -6.59 -20.16 -12.32
C ILE A 17 -6.38 -18.69 -12.71
N PRO A 18 -7.37 -18.01 -13.31
CA PRO A 18 -7.30 -16.58 -13.56
C PRO A 18 -7.30 -15.81 -12.23
N LEU A 19 -6.46 -14.77 -12.11
CA LEU A 19 -6.34 -13.99 -10.87
C LEU A 19 -7.48 -12.98 -10.67
N ASP A 20 -8.27 -12.74 -11.73
CA ASP A 20 -9.30 -11.70 -11.78
C ASP A 20 -10.73 -12.24 -11.61
N ALA A 21 -10.90 -13.50 -11.21
CA ALA A 21 -12.23 -14.08 -11.04
C ALA A 21 -12.87 -13.64 -9.70
N PRO A 22 -14.08 -13.05 -9.70
CA PRO A 22 -14.84 -12.87 -8.47
C PRO A 22 -15.20 -14.24 -7.90
N ALA A 23 -14.88 -14.46 -6.62
CA ALA A 23 -15.15 -15.73 -5.94
C ALA A 23 -16.65 -15.92 -5.72
N ASP A 24 -17.33 -16.61 -6.64
CA ASP A 24 -18.71 -17.05 -6.44
C ASP A 24 -18.76 -18.41 -5.74
N ASN A 25 -18.90 -18.33 -4.42
CA ASN A 25 -19.69 -19.16 -3.50
C ASN A 25 -19.74 -20.70 -3.60
N SER A 26 -19.34 -21.34 -2.49
CA SER A 26 -20.19 -22.38 -1.88
C SER A 26 -19.98 -22.52 -0.36
N SER A 27 -21.09 -22.33 0.37
CA SER A 27 -21.45 -22.88 1.69
C SER A 27 -20.80 -22.33 2.99
N SER A 28 -21.51 -21.40 3.65
CA SER A 28 -22.25 -21.68 4.92
C SER A 28 -23.03 -20.43 5.39
N GLN A 29 -24.37 -20.54 5.46
CA GLN A 29 -25.26 -19.68 6.27
C GLN A 29 -25.01 -20.01 7.77
N ALA A 30 -25.16 -19.15 8.79
CA ALA A 30 -26.03 -18.01 9.10
C ALA A 30 -25.44 -17.24 10.34
N PRO A 31 -26.15 -16.35 11.06
CA PRO A 31 -27.17 -15.35 10.70
C PRO A 31 -26.72 -13.90 11.00
N SER A 32 -27.49 -12.94 10.49
CA SER A 32 -27.31 -11.50 10.64
C SER A 32 -27.36 -11.00 12.09
N ALA A 33 -26.44 -10.08 12.43
CA ALA A 33 -26.67 -9.04 13.42
C ALA A 33 -25.82 -7.79 13.12
N THR A 34 -26.52 -6.65 13.05
CA THR A 34 -26.03 -5.29 13.33
C THR A 34 -25.15 -4.59 12.28
N THR A 35 -25.83 -3.76 11.49
CA THR A 35 -25.43 -2.44 10.97
C THR A 35 -23.97 -2.02 11.13
N GLU A 36 -23.17 -2.20 10.07
CA GLU A 36 -22.05 -1.31 9.72
C GLU A 36 -22.05 -1.12 8.18
N PRO A 37 -21.76 0.10 7.68
CA PRO A 37 -21.83 0.36 6.24
C PRO A 37 -20.76 -0.46 5.51
N ALA A 38 -21.21 -1.17 4.48
CA ALA A 38 -20.41 -2.01 3.61
C ALA A 38 -19.09 -1.34 3.19
N LYS A 39 -17.96 -1.88 3.65
CA LYS A 39 -16.66 -1.70 2.98
C LYS A 39 -16.70 -2.49 1.66
N THR A 40 -17.37 -1.94 0.66
CA THR A 40 -17.04 -2.30 -0.74
C THR A 40 -15.56 -1.99 -0.96
N PRO A 41 -14.79 -2.79 -1.71
CA PRO A 41 -13.43 -2.44 -2.08
C PRO A 41 -13.49 -1.20 -2.96
N ILE A 42 -13.35 -0.02 -2.35
CA ILE A 42 -13.45 1.23 -3.07
C ILE A 42 -12.22 1.30 -3.96
N ASN A 43 -12.41 1.12 -5.27
CA ASN A 43 -11.43 1.46 -6.31
C ASN A 43 -11.22 2.98 -6.36
N ARG A 44 -10.75 3.55 -5.25
CA ARG A 44 -10.48 4.97 -5.04
C ARG A 44 -9.12 5.08 -4.34
N PRO A 45 -8.02 4.90 -5.09
CA PRO A 45 -6.68 4.94 -4.53
C PRO A 45 -6.32 6.30 -3.93
N TRP A 46 -7.08 7.35 -4.24
CA TRP A 46 -6.94 8.67 -3.65
C TRP A 46 -7.80 8.88 -2.39
N ALA A 47 -8.48 7.88 -1.84
CA ALA A 47 -9.07 8.03 -0.50
C ALA A 47 -7.94 8.33 0.51
N PRO A 48 -8.13 9.24 1.50
CA PRO A 48 -9.36 9.91 1.91
C PRO A 48 -9.66 11.24 1.19
N PHE A 49 -8.89 11.62 0.17
CA PHE A 49 -9.10 12.86 -0.57
C PHE A 49 -10.44 12.87 -1.30
N ARG A 50 -11.07 14.05 -1.36
CA ARG A 50 -12.36 14.24 -2.02
C ARG A 50 -12.25 14.04 -3.52
N THR A 51 -11.24 14.65 -4.14
CA THR A 51 -10.95 14.50 -5.57
C THR A 51 -9.54 13.97 -5.81
N TYR A 52 -9.29 13.45 -7.01
CA TYR A 52 -7.95 13.06 -7.44
C TYR A 52 -7.02 14.27 -7.61
N ALA A 53 -7.58 15.44 -7.94
CA ALA A 53 -6.82 16.69 -8.02
C ALA A 53 -6.30 17.12 -6.65
N ASP A 54 -7.11 16.99 -5.60
CA ASP A 54 -6.71 17.25 -4.21
C ASP A 54 -5.52 16.36 -3.82
N PHE A 55 -5.59 15.06 -4.12
CA PHE A 55 -4.49 14.12 -3.88
C PHE A 55 -3.22 14.50 -4.64
N LYS A 56 -3.33 14.83 -5.94
CA LYS A 56 -2.17 15.26 -6.72
C LYS A 56 -1.55 16.54 -6.16
N PHE A 57 -2.38 17.53 -5.84
CA PHE A 57 -1.95 18.80 -5.30
C PHE A 57 -1.18 18.59 -3.98
N THR A 58 -1.77 17.86 -3.04
CA THR A 58 -1.12 17.51 -1.76
C THR A 58 0.18 16.75 -1.95
N SER A 59 0.17 15.70 -2.77
CA SER A 59 1.36 14.87 -2.99
C SER A 59 2.55 15.70 -3.48
N ARG A 60 2.30 16.72 -4.32
CA ARG A 60 3.34 17.59 -4.87
C ARG A 60 3.86 18.57 -3.83
N ARG A 61 2.99 19.18 -3.03
CA ARG A 61 3.39 20.13 -1.96
C ARG A 61 4.17 19.45 -0.85
N ILE A 62 3.74 18.26 -0.42
CA ILE A 62 4.45 17.46 0.60
C ILE A 62 5.84 17.05 0.09
N LYS A 63 5.94 16.53 -1.13
CA LYS A 63 7.24 16.14 -1.73
C LYS A 63 8.19 17.32 -1.84
N ARG A 64 7.68 18.53 -2.09
CA ARG A 64 8.47 19.76 -2.23
C ARG A 64 8.72 20.48 -0.91
N ARG A 65 8.13 20.02 0.20
CA ARG A 65 8.18 20.70 1.51
C ARG A 65 7.81 22.19 1.39
N THR A 66 6.81 22.49 0.57
CA THR A 66 6.33 23.86 0.35
C THR A 66 5.83 24.45 1.69
N PRO A 67 6.24 25.67 2.06
CA PRO A 67 5.76 26.31 3.28
C PRO A 67 4.26 26.61 3.19
N ASN A 68 3.58 26.64 4.34
CA ASN A 68 2.12 26.81 4.40
C ASN A 68 1.65 28.14 3.77
N SER A 69 2.45 29.21 3.83
CA SER A 69 2.14 30.49 3.21
C SER A 69 2.05 30.39 1.69
N GLU A 70 3.02 29.74 1.05
CA GLU A 70 3.01 29.51 -0.41
C GLU A 70 1.84 28.61 -0.81
N ILE A 71 1.48 27.61 0.01
CA ILE A 71 0.30 26.77 -0.25
C ILE A 71 -0.98 27.59 -0.24
N ASP A 72 -1.13 28.51 0.71
CA ASP A 72 -2.30 29.38 0.78
C ASP A 72 -2.35 30.36 -0.40
N GLU A 73 -1.21 30.92 -0.81
CA GLU A 73 -1.10 31.77 -2.02
C GLU A 73 -1.48 31.00 -3.29
N ASP A 74 -0.93 29.80 -3.47
CA ASP A 74 -1.25 28.92 -4.60
C ASP A 74 -2.74 28.55 -4.64
N LEU A 75 -3.36 28.32 -3.47
CA LEU A 75 -4.79 28.02 -3.37
C LEU A 75 -5.66 29.25 -3.62
N SER A 76 -5.23 30.46 -3.24
CA SER A 76 -5.92 31.69 -3.65
C SER A 76 -5.84 31.89 -5.15
N ASP A 77 -4.67 31.71 -5.77
CA ASP A 77 -4.48 31.90 -7.20
C ASP A 77 -5.25 30.88 -8.05
N LEU A 78 -5.39 29.65 -7.55
CA LEU A 78 -6.23 28.60 -8.16
C LEU A 78 -7.72 28.90 -8.09
N ARG A 79 -8.15 29.69 -7.10
CA ARG A 79 -9.55 30.02 -6.86
C ARG A 79 -9.97 31.28 -7.59
N ASP A 80 -9.07 32.25 -7.65
CA ASP A 80 -9.27 33.50 -8.39
C ASP A 80 -9.10 33.29 -9.91
N GLY A 81 -8.71 32.08 -10.32
CA GLY A 81 -8.61 31.65 -11.72
C GLY A 81 -7.34 32.12 -12.43
N THR A 82 -6.44 32.79 -11.70
CA THR A 82 -5.16 33.31 -12.19
C THR A 82 -4.22 32.20 -12.63
N LEU A 83 -4.17 31.10 -11.86
CA LEU A 83 -3.27 29.97 -12.13
C LEU A 83 -3.90 28.93 -13.07
N ALA A 84 -5.21 28.69 -12.93
CA ALA A 84 -5.96 27.75 -13.75
C ALA A 84 -7.45 28.08 -13.72
N THR A 85 -8.08 28.13 -14.88
CA THR A 85 -9.51 28.46 -15.02
C THR A 85 -10.44 27.34 -14.53
N ASP A 86 -10.03 26.07 -14.70
CA ASP A 86 -10.83 24.89 -14.33
C ASP A 86 -10.09 23.98 -13.32
N SER A 87 -9.77 24.53 -12.15
CA SER A 87 -9.17 23.71 -11.09
C SER A 87 -10.23 22.86 -10.38
N ASN A 88 -10.02 21.54 -10.33
CA ASN A 88 -10.88 20.60 -9.59
C ASN A 88 -10.37 20.38 -8.15
N VAL A 89 -9.56 21.32 -7.65
CA VAL A 89 -9.02 21.33 -6.29
C VAL A 89 -10.07 21.94 -5.38
N THR A 90 -10.43 21.23 -4.30
CA THR A 90 -11.50 21.63 -3.39
C THR A 90 -11.00 22.28 -2.10
N PHE A 91 -9.68 22.27 -1.87
CA PHE A 91 -9.06 22.91 -0.71
C PHE A 91 -9.19 24.43 -0.77
N ARG A 92 -9.52 25.05 0.38
CA ARG A 92 -9.55 26.52 0.50
C ARG A 92 -8.30 27.08 1.16
N THR A 93 -7.69 26.30 2.04
CA THR A 93 -6.51 26.67 2.82
C THR A 93 -5.66 25.43 3.11
N HIS A 94 -4.40 25.64 3.52
CA HIS A 94 -3.52 24.56 3.98
C HIS A 94 -4.13 23.76 5.16
N ARG A 95 -5.02 24.37 5.96
CA ARG A 95 -5.73 23.67 7.05
C ARG A 95 -6.66 22.57 6.55
N ASP A 96 -7.32 22.78 5.41
CA ASP A 96 -8.19 21.74 4.83
C ASP A 96 -7.36 20.57 4.32
N MET A 97 -6.21 20.90 3.73
CA MET A 97 -5.20 19.92 3.36
C MET A 97 -4.73 19.11 4.59
N GLU A 98 -4.37 19.77 5.69
CA GLU A 98 -3.91 19.11 6.92
C GLU A 98 -4.97 18.19 7.54
N LYS A 99 -6.25 18.57 7.53
CA LYS A 99 -7.35 17.71 8.00
C LYS A 99 -7.43 16.40 7.22
N VAL A 100 -7.32 16.47 5.89
CA VAL A 100 -7.37 15.28 5.05
C VAL A 100 -6.10 14.43 5.22
N LEU A 101 -4.95 15.06 5.44
CA LEU A 101 -3.70 14.35 5.77
C LEU A 101 -3.77 13.67 7.13
N ALA A 102 -4.39 14.29 8.14
CA ALA A 102 -4.61 13.68 9.44
C ALA A 102 -5.49 12.41 9.29
N ALA A 103 -6.56 12.48 8.51
CA ALA A 103 -7.39 11.32 8.19
C ALA A 103 -6.60 10.24 7.42
N ALA A 104 -5.73 10.64 6.49
CA ALA A 104 -4.90 9.71 5.72
C ALA A 104 -3.85 9.01 6.61
N ARG A 105 -3.34 9.71 7.62
CA ARG A 105 -2.44 9.15 8.64
C ARG A 105 -3.17 8.18 9.57
N PHE A 106 -4.42 8.46 9.92
CA PHE A 106 -5.22 7.56 10.76
C PHE A 106 -5.55 6.23 10.06
N GLY A 107 -5.72 6.27 8.73
CA GLY A 107 -5.97 5.07 7.92
C GLY A 107 -4.73 4.21 7.63
N ASN A 108 -3.54 4.74 7.88
CA ASN A 108 -2.28 4.00 7.76
C ASN A 108 -1.76 3.67 9.16
N VAL A 109 -1.11 2.52 9.34
CA VAL A 109 -0.46 2.19 10.61
C VAL A 109 0.63 3.24 10.85
N PRO A 110 0.52 4.09 11.90
CA PRO A 110 1.60 4.99 12.22
C PRO A 110 2.80 4.13 12.63
N PHE A 111 3.95 4.33 11.98
CA PHE A 111 5.21 3.96 12.61
C PHE A 111 5.34 4.90 13.82
N GLU A 112 5.20 4.36 15.03
CA GLU A 112 5.48 5.09 16.25
C GLU A 112 6.97 5.43 16.28
N GLY A 113 7.30 6.62 15.78
CA GLY A 113 8.62 7.22 15.86
C GLY A 113 8.47 8.64 16.37
N THR A 114 8.44 8.81 17.69
CA THR A 114 8.62 10.12 18.31
C THR A 114 10.03 10.60 17.99
N PHE A 115 10.17 11.48 17.00
CA PHE A 115 11.43 12.18 16.77
C PHE A 115 11.61 13.21 17.90
N LEU A 116 12.26 12.78 18.98
CA LEU A 116 12.51 13.54 20.22
C LEU A 116 13.48 14.72 20.04
N GLY A 117 13.82 15.12 18.81
CA GLY A 117 14.69 16.26 18.53
C GLY A 117 16.13 16.10 19.02
N GLY A 118 16.51 14.90 19.47
CA GLY A 118 17.85 14.58 19.94
C GLY A 118 18.75 14.03 18.84
N THR A 119 20.04 14.35 18.92
CA THR A 119 21.07 13.65 18.15
C THR A 119 21.24 12.26 18.78
N TYR A 120 20.75 11.22 18.11
CA TYR A 120 20.93 9.84 18.55
C TYR A 120 22.10 9.23 17.77
N HIS A 121 23.15 8.83 18.48
CA HIS A 121 24.17 7.96 17.91
C HIS A 121 23.62 6.54 17.91
N VAL A 122 23.34 6.03 16.71
CA VAL A 122 22.99 4.64 16.49
C VAL A 122 24.21 3.96 15.91
N ASP A 123 24.79 3.05 16.68
CA ASP A 123 25.83 2.16 16.17
C ASP A 123 25.16 1.08 15.34
N VAL A 124 25.26 1.23 14.02
CA VAL A 124 24.79 0.21 13.08
C VAL A 124 25.94 -0.76 12.85
N GLU A 125 25.82 -1.97 13.39
CA GLU A 125 26.70 -3.07 13.01
C GLU A 125 26.46 -3.41 11.54
N TYR A 126 27.32 -2.91 10.66
CA TYR A 126 27.30 -3.29 9.26
C TYR A 126 27.74 -4.74 9.13
N ARG A 127 26.83 -5.61 8.72
CA ARG A 127 27.16 -6.96 8.26
C ARG A 127 27.14 -6.97 6.75
N ASP A 128 28.18 -7.54 6.14
CA ASP A 128 28.25 -7.70 4.70
C ASP A 128 27.08 -8.59 4.24
N PRO A 129 26.15 -8.06 3.41
CA PRO A 129 25.00 -8.81 2.94
C PRO A 129 25.39 -10.10 2.21
N TRP A 130 26.55 -10.09 1.53
CA TRP A 130 27.02 -11.27 0.81
C TRP A 130 27.48 -12.38 1.76
N SER A 131 28.21 -12.03 2.82
CA SER A 131 28.58 -12.97 3.88
C SER A 131 27.38 -13.62 4.55
N ILE A 132 26.31 -12.85 4.82
CA ILE A 132 25.09 -13.36 5.45
C ILE A 132 24.33 -14.28 4.50
N MET A 133 24.14 -13.88 3.24
CA MET A 133 23.45 -14.71 2.26
C MET A 133 24.19 -16.03 2.04
N THR A 134 25.53 -15.99 1.99
CA THR A 134 26.34 -17.20 1.87
C THR A 134 26.18 -18.09 3.10
N GLN A 135 26.16 -17.51 4.31
CA GLN A 135 25.91 -18.25 5.54
C GLN A 135 24.53 -18.93 5.54
N TRP A 136 23.48 -18.24 5.11
CA TRP A 136 22.13 -18.80 5.05
C TRP A 136 21.98 -19.87 3.97
N VAL A 137 22.58 -19.68 2.80
CA VAL A 137 22.54 -20.66 1.71
C VAL A 137 23.33 -21.92 2.07
N CYS A 138 24.42 -21.77 2.82
CA CYS A 138 25.23 -22.90 3.30
C CYS A 138 24.72 -23.51 4.62
N ASP A 139 23.66 -22.96 5.22
CA ASP A 139 23.10 -23.50 6.45
C ASP A 139 22.28 -24.76 6.18
N SER A 140 22.85 -25.91 6.56
CA SER A 140 22.19 -27.22 6.44
C SER A 140 20.86 -27.32 7.20
N THR A 141 20.64 -26.49 8.22
CA THR A 141 19.39 -26.48 8.98
C THR A 141 18.26 -25.76 8.24
N LEU A 142 18.61 -24.87 7.30
CA LEU A 142 17.66 -24.17 6.43
C LEU A 142 17.36 -24.97 5.15
N ALA A 143 18.11 -26.03 4.86
CA ALA A 143 17.90 -26.88 3.69
C ALA A 143 16.48 -27.49 3.56
N PRO A 144 15.77 -27.90 4.64
CA PRO A 144 14.40 -28.41 4.53
C PRO A 144 13.36 -27.35 4.21
N VAL A 145 13.64 -26.08 4.51
CA VAL A 145 12.72 -24.94 4.32
C VAL A 145 13.10 -24.08 3.11
N SER A 146 14.31 -24.23 2.56
CA SER A 146 14.72 -23.53 1.36
C SER A 146 14.07 -24.16 0.13
N THR A 147 13.00 -23.52 -0.35
CA THR A 147 12.34 -23.87 -1.62
C THR A 147 13.09 -23.34 -2.85
N TRP A 148 14.38 -23.00 -2.68
CA TRP A 148 15.21 -22.39 -3.72
C TRP A 148 15.58 -23.36 -4.84
N PHE A 149 15.48 -24.66 -4.59
CA PHE A 149 15.55 -25.65 -5.66
C PHE A 149 14.26 -25.54 -6.47
N SER A 150 14.38 -25.23 -7.76
CA SER A 150 13.29 -25.35 -8.75
C SER A 150 12.93 -26.82 -8.96
N GLN A 151 12.43 -27.48 -7.92
CA GLN A 151 11.76 -28.75 -8.03
C GLN A 151 10.28 -28.46 -8.28
N GLU A 152 9.72 -29.06 -9.33
CA GLU A 152 8.27 -29.08 -9.54
C GLU A 152 7.62 -29.77 -8.33
N ARG A 153 7.03 -28.99 -7.41
CA ARG A 153 6.20 -29.56 -6.35
C ARG A 153 4.82 -29.78 -6.93
N TYR A 154 4.46 -31.04 -7.08
CA TYR A 154 3.12 -31.41 -7.46
C TYR A 154 2.21 -31.36 -6.24
N LEU A 155 1.05 -30.73 -6.38
CA LEU A 155 -0.01 -30.84 -5.37
C LEU A 155 -0.49 -32.30 -5.36
N CYS A 156 -0.44 -32.95 -4.19
CA CYS A 156 -1.08 -34.25 -3.97
C CYS A 156 -2.60 -34.09 -3.83
#